data_AF-N1NTJ1-F1
#
_entry.id   AF-N1NTJ1-F1
#
_cell.length_a   1.000
_cell.length_b   1.000
_cell.length_c   1.000
_cell.angle_alpha   90.00
_cell.angle_beta   90.00
_cell.angle_gamma   90.00
#
_symmetry.space_group_name_H-M   'P 1'
#
loop_
_entity.id
_entity.type
_entity.pdbx_description
1 polymer ?
#
loop_
_entity_poly.entity_id
_entity_poly.type
_entity_poly.pdbx_seq_one_letter_code
_entity_poly.pdbx_strand_id
1 'polypeptide(L)'
;MDVGESVFFAAANNSKVYISTNSGKASFYFSWQYIDVSKFTRIQNPTGTVLNLNLTANSFYQFVSSADQVAFHTSALGILSDSSIWKIYVYDGEDLNAKFMGNLKQFTNIGSSSTRKSLSLVNFYETPSQSYGIANDYSIVSRYKDYSLRILSSGSDFFERFFVPDGVKSAVTFFCPDSMETYITGLTIVKQNFPGEKFVSFTPLTPTHAYSNVLAYSVGDPIYRSLPQQILSDTFTMVAYQSAVSLSLTCGPYPNWGYVFPGRRGYIISPSIWNPTTLKTPSYSTNFTSSETVRFNINLPDVVIGDPGAKIRVEFGAPGKTPVGVEFNETTSGAGARSANATYMSVTFDGTTVKSSFSFVFNVESLFPSTSTTTDTPFETTTKSSAIIFKCSMVFIILVKFLNF
;
A
#
# COMPACT_ATOMS: atom_id res chain seq x y z
N MET A 1 19.02 1.25 30.00
CA MET A 1 18.10 1.10 31.15
C MET A 1 17.69 2.51 31.51
N ASP A 2 16.44 2.86 31.27
CA ASP A 2 15.93 4.17 31.67
C ASP A 2 15.94 4.30 33.19
N VAL A 3 15.99 5.55 33.63
CA VAL A 3 15.77 6.00 35.02
C VAL A 3 14.55 5.28 35.59
N GLY A 4 14.65 4.71 36.79
CA GLY A 4 13.63 3.82 37.35
C GLY A 4 12.21 4.38 37.25
N GLU A 5 11.30 3.63 36.62
CA GLU A 5 9.89 4.01 36.54
C GLU A 5 9.26 3.91 37.94
N SER A 6 8.55 4.95 38.36
CA SER A 6 7.83 4.98 39.65
C SER A 6 6.56 4.11 39.63
N VAL A 7 6.09 3.69 38.45
CA VAL A 7 4.88 2.89 38.26
C VAL A 7 5.18 1.78 37.26
N PHE A 8 4.81 0.55 37.62
CA PHE A 8 4.93 -0.63 36.77
C PHE A 8 3.58 -1.32 36.67
N PHE A 9 3.09 -1.51 35.44
CA PHE A 9 1.89 -2.31 35.20
C PHE A 9 2.31 -3.76 34.99
N ALA A 10 1.64 -4.69 35.65
CA ALA A 10 1.98 -6.09 35.56
C ALA A 10 0.78 -6.89 35.08
N ALA A 11 0.97 -7.72 34.04
CA ALA A 11 -0.05 -8.67 33.62
C ALA A 11 -0.30 -9.70 34.74
N ALA A 12 -1.56 -10.12 34.88
CA ALA A 12 -1.96 -11.11 35.88
C ALA A 12 -1.13 -12.41 35.72
N ASN A 13 -0.76 -13.02 36.85
CA ASN A 13 0.00 -14.28 36.94
C ASN A 13 1.42 -14.26 36.34
N ASN A 14 1.93 -13.10 35.89
CA ASN A 14 3.23 -12.99 35.21
C ASN A 14 4.16 -11.89 35.78
N SER A 15 3.98 -11.52 37.04
CA SER A 15 4.77 -10.45 37.68
C SER A 15 5.95 -10.99 38.50
N LYS A 16 7.16 -10.53 38.18
CA LYS A 16 8.37 -10.72 39.02
C LYS A 16 9.08 -9.38 39.12
N VAL A 17 9.40 -8.97 40.34
CA VAL A 17 10.23 -7.78 40.61
C VAL A 17 11.63 -8.27 40.99
N TYR A 18 12.63 -7.89 40.19
CA TYR A 18 14.03 -8.19 40.49
C TYR A 18 14.69 -6.93 41.05
N ILE A 19 15.27 -7.05 42.25
CA ILE A 19 15.93 -5.94 42.94
C ILE A 19 17.44 -6.24 42.95
N SER A 20 18.22 -5.31 42.41
CA SER A 20 19.69 -5.34 42.49
C SER A 20 20.19 -4.09 43.19
N THR A 21 21.13 -4.24 44.12
CA THR A 21 21.67 -3.12 44.91
C THR A 21 23.20 -3.15 44.86
N ASN A 22 23.83 -2.01 44.62
CA ASN A 22 25.30 -1.90 44.60
C ASN A 22 25.90 -1.76 46.01
N SER A 23 25.15 -1.22 46.97
CA SER A 23 25.67 -0.81 48.29
C SER A 23 25.11 -1.60 49.47
N GLY A 24 24.15 -2.50 49.25
CA GLY A 24 23.50 -3.29 50.31
C GLY A 24 22.69 -2.47 51.33
N LYS A 25 22.54 -1.15 51.14
CA LYS A 25 21.85 -0.22 52.06
C LYS A 25 20.54 0.34 51.50
N ALA A 26 20.01 -0.26 50.43
CA ALA A 26 18.79 0.21 49.81
C ALA A 26 17.56 -0.43 50.47
N SER A 27 16.57 0.41 50.79
CA SER A 27 15.24 -0.02 51.24
C SER A 27 14.24 0.25 50.12
N PHE A 28 13.37 -0.71 49.84
CA PHE A 28 12.32 -0.60 48.81
C PHE A 28 10.96 -0.79 49.45
N TYR A 29 9.98 -0.01 49.01
CA TYR A 29 8.58 -0.15 49.40
C TYR A 29 7.74 -0.23 48.13
N PHE A 30 6.82 -1.18 48.10
CA PHE A 30 5.90 -1.36 46.98
C PHE A 30 4.46 -1.34 47.52
N SER A 31 3.61 -0.55 46.89
CA SER A 31 2.17 -0.72 46.96
C SER A 31 1.68 -1.25 45.62
N TRP A 32 0.59 -2.01 45.64
CA TRP A 32 -0.06 -2.49 44.43
C TRP A 32 -1.54 -2.15 44.46
N GLN A 33 -2.10 -1.92 43.29
CA GLN A 33 -3.51 -1.67 43.09
C GLN A 33 -4.00 -2.57 41.96
N TYR A 34 -5.13 -3.23 42.17
CA TYR A 34 -5.78 -3.99 41.12
C TYR A 34 -6.48 -3.04 40.14
N ILE A 35 -6.28 -3.26 38.85
CA ILE A 35 -6.97 -2.55 37.78
C ILE A 35 -8.01 -3.49 37.21
N ASP A 36 -9.28 -3.12 37.37
CA ASP A 36 -10.38 -3.85 36.77
C ASP A 36 -10.50 -3.53 35.28
N VAL A 37 -10.01 -4.44 34.45
CA VAL A 37 -10.06 -4.32 32.99
C VAL A 37 -11.41 -4.72 32.38
N SER A 38 -12.36 -5.23 33.16
CA SER A 38 -13.68 -5.67 32.65
C SER A 38 -14.52 -4.52 32.07
N LYS A 39 -14.21 -3.28 32.47
CA LYS A 39 -14.89 -2.06 32.00
C LYS A 39 -14.18 -1.40 30.82
N PHE A 40 -13.08 -1.97 30.33
CA PHE A 40 -12.35 -1.37 29.22
C PHE A 40 -13.16 -1.48 27.93
N THR A 41 -13.17 -0.41 27.14
CA THR A 41 -13.88 -0.39 25.88
C THR A 41 -13.12 -1.22 24.85
N ARG A 42 -13.80 -2.18 24.22
CA ARG A 42 -13.23 -2.96 23.13
C ARG A 42 -13.36 -2.22 21.80
N ILE A 43 -12.24 -2.04 21.12
CA ILE A 43 -12.17 -1.48 19.76
C ILE A 43 -11.75 -2.61 18.82
N GLN A 44 -12.68 -3.08 18.00
CA GLN A 44 -12.46 -4.23 17.12
C GLN A 44 -12.01 -3.79 15.73
N ASN A 45 -10.95 -4.41 15.22
CA ASN A 45 -10.36 -4.17 13.92
C ASN A 45 -10.16 -5.51 13.18
N PRO A 46 -10.48 -5.60 11.89
CA PRO A 46 -10.13 -6.79 11.11
C PRO A 46 -8.62 -6.82 10.81
N THR A 47 -8.11 -7.99 10.41
CA THR A 47 -6.81 -8.07 9.73
C THR A 47 -6.86 -7.29 8.42
N GLY A 48 -5.73 -6.72 8.04
CA GLY A 48 -5.57 -5.81 6.91
C GLY A 48 -5.71 -4.32 7.27
N THR A 49 -6.11 -3.98 8.49
CA THR A 49 -6.19 -2.58 8.95
C THR A 49 -4.83 -2.09 9.45
N VAL A 50 -4.40 -0.93 8.94
CA VAL A 50 -3.32 -0.14 9.54
C VAL A 50 -3.90 0.78 10.60
N LEU A 51 -3.32 0.79 11.80
CA LEU A 51 -3.81 1.53 12.95
C LEU A 51 -2.70 2.42 13.52
N ASN A 52 -3.06 3.63 13.94
CA ASN A 52 -2.21 4.46 14.79
C ASN A 52 -2.10 3.83 16.20
N LEU A 53 -0.89 3.63 16.70
CA LEU A 53 -0.63 3.02 18.02
C LEU A 53 -0.70 4.00 19.18
N ASN A 54 -1.14 5.23 18.94
CA ASN A 54 -1.59 6.15 19.99
C ASN A 54 -2.94 5.68 20.56
N LEU A 55 -2.90 4.57 21.31
CA LEU A 55 -4.08 3.87 21.81
C LEU A 55 -4.82 4.71 22.86
N THR A 56 -6.14 4.70 22.78
CA THR A 56 -7.03 5.40 23.72
C THR A 56 -6.97 4.79 25.13
N ALA A 57 -6.99 5.64 26.14
CA ALA A 57 -7.08 5.22 27.54
C ALA A 57 -8.34 4.37 27.80
N ASN A 58 -8.26 3.47 28.80
CA ASN A 58 -9.35 2.57 29.22
C ASN A 58 -9.99 1.79 28.07
N SER A 59 -9.22 1.49 27.03
CA SER A 59 -9.65 0.77 25.85
C SER A 59 -8.63 -0.29 25.48
N PHE A 60 -9.07 -1.36 24.83
CA PHE A 60 -8.18 -2.33 24.20
C PHE A 60 -8.57 -2.56 22.74
N TYR A 61 -7.56 -2.77 21.92
CA TYR A 61 -7.69 -2.91 20.48
C TYR A 61 -7.57 -4.38 20.12
N GLN A 62 -8.68 -4.98 19.70
CA GLN A 62 -8.75 -6.36 19.26
C GLN A 62 -8.58 -6.42 17.75
N PHE A 63 -7.64 -7.24 17.28
CA PHE A 63 -7.46 -7.58 15.88
C PHE A 63 -7.98 -8.98 15.64
N VAL A 64 -8.86 -9.16 14.65
CA VAL A 64 -9.53 -10.43 14.37
C VAL A 64 -9.31 -10.83 12.92
N SER A 65 -8.80 -12.03 12.71
CA SER A 65 -8.73 -12.67 11.39
C SER A 65 -9.97 -13.53 11.15
N SER A 66 -10.52 -13.48 9.95
CA SER A 66 -11.58 -14.42 9.53
C SER A 66 -10.99 -15.81 9.21
N ALA A 67 -9.73 -15.88 8.80
CA ALA A 67 -9.11 -17.08 8.24
C ALA A 67 -8.22 -17.83 9.24
N ASP A 68 -7.27 -17.15 9.89
CA ASP A 68 -6.08 -17.78 10.48
C ASP A 68 -5.51 -16.96 11.67
N GLN A 69 -4.30 -17.24 12.14
CA GLN A 69 -3.56 -16.46 13.12
C GLN A 69 -3.35 -15.00 12.65
N VAL A 70 -3.22 -14.09 13.62
CA VAL A 70 -2.97 -12.67 13.41
C VAL A 70 -1.48 -12.40 13.54
N ALA A 71 -0.87 -11.93 12.47
CA ALA A 71 0.50 -11.44 12.44
C ALA A 71 0.52 -9.91 12.60
N PHE A 72 1.37 -9.35 13.46
CA PHE A 72 1.43 -7.92 13.73
C PHE A 72 2.80 -7.34 13.42
N HIS A 73 2.82 -6.24 12.66
CA HIS A 73 4.05 -5.53 12.29
C HIS A 73 3.91 -4.05 12.63
N THR A 74 5.01 -3.41 13.01
CA THR A 74 5.03 -2.01 13.44
C THR A 74 6.06 -1.21 12.65
N SER A 75 5.78 0.07 12.45
CA SER A 75 6.75 1.04 11.93
C SER A 75 6.42 2.42 12.50
N ALA A 76 7.41 3.29 12.59
CA ALA A 76 7.24 4.65 13.10
C ALA A 76 7.41 5.68 11.98
N LEU A 77 6.75 6.83 12.15
CA LEU A 77 6.89 7.97 11.25
C LEU A 77 8.10 8.81 11.67
N GLY A 78 9.04 9.05 10.74
CA GLY A 78 10.14 10.01 10.94
C GLY A 78 11.18 9.64 12.01
N ILE A 79 11.08 8.47 12.66
CA ILE A 79 12.03 7.99 13.68
C ILE A 79 12.43 6.54 13.43
N LEU A 80 13.69 6.21 13.78
CA LEU A 80 14.24 4.86 13.61
C LEU A 80 13.66 3.85 14.62
N SER A 81 13.28 4.31 15.80
CA SER A 81 12.68 3.48 16.84
C SER A 81 11.83 4.35 17.74
N ASP A 82 10.58 3.94 17.94
CA ASP A 82 9.73 4.46 19.01
C ASP A 82 9.95 3.61 20.26
N SER A 83 10.32 4.21 21.39
CA SER A 83 10.45 3.47 22.65
C SER A 83 9.09 3.23 23.31
N SER A 84 8.07 4.03 22.99
CA SER A 84 6.74 3.95 23.62
C SER A 84 6.00 2.65 23.31
N ILE A 85 6.34 1.94 22.22
CA ILE A 85 5.77 0.61 21.92
C ILE A 85 6.17 -0.45 22.96
N TRP A 86 7.19 -0.20 23.80
CA TRP A 86 7.43 -1.03 24.99
C TRP A 86 6.34 -0.88 26.05
N LYS A 87 5.48 0.14 26.01
CA LYS A 87 4.39 0.35 26.98
C LYS A 87 3.05 -0.22 26.51
N ILE A 88 3.01 -0.78 25.30
CA ILE A 88 1.84 -1.45 24.74
C ILE A 88 1.95 -2.95 25.04
N TYR A 89 0.93 -3.51 25.68
CA TYR A 89 0.86 -4.91 26.10
C TYR A 89 0.14 -5.72 25.04
N VAL A 90 0.64 -6.93 24.78
CA VAL A 90 0.07 -7.85 23.79
C VAL A 90 -0.54 -9.06 24.48
N TYR A 91 -1.78 -9.39 24.12
CA TYR A 91 -2.52 -10.54 24.63
C TYR A 91 -2.96 -11.42 23.46
N ASP A 92 -2.64 -12.72 23.54
CA ASP A 92 -2.97 -13.72 22.53
C ASP A 92 -4.41 -14.23 22.71
N GLY A 93 -5.37 -13.43 22.28
CA GLY A 93 -6.79 -13.75 22.36
C GLY A 93 -7.70 -12.54 22.15
N GLU A 94 -8.98 -12.73 22.45
CA GLU A 94 -10.05 -11.77 22.17
C GLU A 94 -10.14 -10.60 23.15
N ASP A 95 -9.51 -10.75 24.32
CA ASP A 95 -9.57 -9.78 25.41
C ASP A 95 -8.28 -9.77 26.25
N LEU A 96 -8.32 -9.02 27.35
CA LEU A 96 -7.20 -8.88 28.28
C LEU A 96 -7.12 -10.00 29.34
N ASN A 97 -8.06 -10.97 29.33
CA ASN A 97 -7.98 -12.20 30.13
C ASN A 97 -7.14 -13.27 29.42
N ALA A 98 -6.87 -13.08 28.13
CA ALA A 98 -6.07 -13.99 27.33
C ALA A 98 -4.61 -14.04 27.80
N LYS A 99 -3.83 -14.94 27.20
CA LYS A 99 -2.42 -15.12 27.56
C LYS A 99 -1.62 -13.87 27.19
N PHE A 100 -0.99 -13.23 28.18
CA PHE A 100 -0.03 -12.16 27.94
C PHE A 100 1.21 -12.67 27.20
N MET A 101 1.59 -11.99 26.12
CA MET A 101 2.68 -12.37 25.22
C MET A 101 3.93 -11.50 25.37
N GLY A 102 3.90 -10.51 26.27
CA GLY A 102 4.94 -9.50 26.39
C GLY A 102 4.49 -8.15 25.81
N ASN A 103 5.42 -7.20 25.82
CA ASN A 103 5.15 -5.87 25.29
C ASN A 103 5.32 -5.89 23.77
N LEU A 104 4.72 -4.93 23.07
CA LEU A 104 4.61 -4.96 21.61
C LEU A 104 5.98 -5.05 20.92
N LYS A 105 6.98 -4.32 21.44
CA LYS A 105 8.36 -4.45 20.93
C LYS A 105 8.98 -5.83 21.11
N GLN A 106 8.66 -6.55 22.19
CA GLN A 106 9.15 -7.93 22.36
C GLN A 106 8.44 -8.85 21.39
N PHE A 107 7.11 -8.75 21.33
CA PHE A 107 6.26 -9.55 20.47
C PHE A 107 6.67 -9.46 18.99
N THR A 108 6.91 -8.24 18.49
CA THR A 108 7.30 -8.01 17.08
C THR A 108 8.73 -8.43 16.74
N ASN A 109 9.57 -8.76 17.73
CA ASN A 109 10.95 -9.21 17.52
C ASN A 109 11.11 -10.74 17.54
N ILE A 110 10.21 -11.48 18.20
CA ILE A 110 10.42 -12.92 18.49
C ILE A 110 9.50 -13.88 17.73
N GLY A 111 8.41 -13.39 17.13
CA GLY A 111 7.45 -14.27 16.44
C GLY A 111 6.28 -13.55 15.80
N SER A 112 5.94 -12.34 16.27
CA SER A 112 4.99 -11.42 15.62
C SER A 112 3.62 -12.01 15.28
N SER A 113 3.21 -13.17 15.83
CA SER A 113 1.94 -13.82 15.53
C SER A 113 1.25 -14.38 16.77
N SER A 114 -0.08 -14.33 16.77
CA SER A 114 -0.94 -14.98 17.76
C SER A 114 -0.96 -16.50 17.56
N THR A 115 -1.46 -17.25 18.55
CA THR A 115 -1.71 -18.69 18.37
C THR A 115 -3.08 -18.99 17.75
N ARG A 116 -4.02 -18.05 17.86
CA ARG A 116 -5.39 -18.15 17.33
C ARG A 116 -5.77 -16.94 16.49
N LYS A 117 -7.04 -16.83 16.11
CA LYS A 117 -7.57 -15.79 15.21
C LYS A 117 -7.69 -14.38 15.79
N SER A 118 -7.22 -14.15 17.01
CA SER A 118 -7.37 -12.87 17.70
C SER A 118 -6.09 -12.47 18.42
N LEU A 119 -5.80 -11.17 18.41
CA LEU A 119 -4.70 -10.53 19.13
C LEU A 119 -5.23 -9.22 19.74
N SER A 120 -4.92 -8.95 21.01
CA SER A 120 -5.42 -7.77 21.72
C SER A 120 -4.27 -6.90 22.22
N LEU A 121 -4.35 -5.58 21.98
CA LEU A 121 -3.37 -4.59 22.40
C LEU A 121 -3.98 -3.59 23.40
N VAL A 122 -3.21 -3.20 24.42
CA VAL A 122 -3.63 -2.18 25.40
C VAL A 122 -2.43 -1.37 25.88
N ASN A 123 -2.63 -0.07 26.11
CA ASN A 123 -1.61 0.82 26.67
C ASN A 123 -2.08 1.33 28.04
N PHE A 124 -1.60 0.71 29.11
CA PHE A 124 -1.94 1.12 30.48
C PHE A 124 -1.24 2.41 30.92
N TYR A 125 -0.14 2.77 30.27
CA TYR A 125 0.67 3.92 30.64
C TYR A 125 0.17 5.23 30.02
N GLU A 126 -0.84 5.17 29.15
CA GLU A 126 -1.38 6.31 28.39
C GLU A 126 -0.30 7.13 27.67
N THR A 127 0.86 6.51 27.42
CA THR A 127 2.00 7.17 26.79
C THR A 127 1.73 7.25 25.29
N PRO A 128 1.70 8.44 24.68
CA PRO A 128 1.47 8.56 23.25
C PRO A 128 2.55 7.84 22.45
N SER A 129 2.16 7.24 21.33
CA SER A 129 3.06 6.61 20.38
C SER A 129 2.98 7.31 19.03
N GLN A 130 4.13 7.42 18.35
CA GLN A 130 4.23 7.91 16.97
C GLN A 130 4.26 6.74 15.96
N SER A 131 4.04 5.53 16.45
CA SER A 131 4.07 4.32 15.66
C SER A 131 2.71 3.97 15.08
N TYR A 132 2.76 3.23 13.99
CA TYR A 132 1.62 2.57 13.37
C TYR A 132 1.85 1.07 13.42
N GLY A 133 0.75 0.33 13.46
CA GLY A 133 0.73 -1.12 13.44
C GLY A 133 -0.17 -1.63 12.33
N ILE A 134 0.16 -2.79 11.78
CA ILE A 134 -0.67 -3.51 10.82
C ILE A 134 -0.84 -4.96 11.28
N ALA A 135 -2.09 -5.38 11.42
CA ALA A 135 -2.45 -6.78 11.60
C ALA A 135 -2.67 -7.42 10.23
N ASN A 136 -2.17 -8.62 9.99
CA ASN A 136 -2.40 -9.41 8.79
C ASN A 136 -2.75 -10.85 9.12
N ASP A 137 -3.37 -11.55 8.19
CA ASP A 137 -3.48 -13.00 8.26
C ASP A 137 -2.09 -13.64 8.12
N TYR A 138 -1.70 -14.44 9.13
CA TYR A 138 -0.37 -15.02 9.21
C TYR A 138 -0.05 -15.92 8.01
N SER A 139 -0.95 -16.81 7.61
CA SER A 139 -0.79 -17.67 6.41
C SER A 139 -0.60 -16.93 5.09
N ILE A 140 -0.88 -15.63 5.03
CA ILE A 140 -0.60 -14.79 3.86
C ILE A 140 0.80 -14.20 3.95
N VAL A 141 1.15 -13.56 5.07
CA VAL A 141 2.45 -12.87 5.20
C VAL A 141 3.62 -13.82 5.42
N SER A 142 3.38 -15.01 6.00
CA SER A 142 4.40 -16.07 6.19
C SER A 142 4.93 -16.67 4.88
N ARG A 143 4.29 -16.39 3.74
CA ARG A 143 4.76 -16.82 2.41
C ARG A 143 5.90 -15.97 1.88
N TYR A 144 6.07 -14.77 2.43
CA TYR A 144 7.20 -13.92 2.10
C TYR A 144 8.39 -14.29 2.97
N LYS A 145 9.58 -14.22 2.41
CA LYS A 145 10.82 -14.32 3.20
C LYS A 145 10.84 -13.23 4.27
N ASP A 146 10.56 -12.00 3.85
CA ASP A 146 10.45 -10.84 4.72
C ASP A 146 9.16 -10.08 4.39
N TYR A 147 8.43 -9.68 5.43
CA TYR A 147 7.31 -8.75 5.32
C TYR A 147 7.52 -7.59 6.29
N SER A 148 7.23 -6.36 5.85
CA SER A 148 7.34 -5.20 6.74
C SER A 148 6.35 -4.08 6.39
N LEU A 149 6.14 -3.19 7.36
CA LEU A 149 5.39 -1.95 7.21
C LEU A 149 6.36 -0.78 7.05
N ARG A 150 6.01 0.21 6.23
CA ARG A 150 6.69 1.50 6.13
C ARG A 150 5.67 2.62 6.18
N ILE A 151 5.96 3.63 7.01
CA ILE A 151 5.11 4.83 7.13
C ILE A 151 5.75 5.96 6.35
N LEU A 152 4.97 6.55 5.46
CA LEU A 152 5.33 7.71 4.66
C LEU A 152 4.77 8.98 5.32
N SER A 153 5.25 10.14 4.88
CA SER A 153 4.66 11.44 5.26
C SER A 153 4.56 12.31 4.02
N SER A 154 3.47 13.05 3.89
CA SER A 154 3.35 14.10 2.89
C SER A 154 4.44 15.16 3.06
N GLY A 155 5.00 15.62 1.94
CA GLY A 155 6.07 16.62 1.93
C GLY A 155 7.47 16.08 2.28
N SER A 156 7.63 14.77 2.50
CA SER A 156 8.93 14.12 2.66
C SER A 156 9.12 13.00 1.63
N ASP A 157 10.29 13.00 0.99
CA ASP A 157 10.66 11.92 0.08
C ASP A 157 11.16 10.71 0.87
N PHE A 158 10.68 9.54 0.50
CA PHE A 158 11.11 8.25 1.01
C PHE A 158 12.07 7.60 0.03
N PHE A 159 13.15 7.02 0.55
CA PHE A 159 14.10 6.22 -0.23
C PHE A 159 14.54 5.01 0.57
N GLU A 160 14.49 3.83 -0.06
CA GLU A 160 15.03 2.61 0.53
C GLU A 160 15.58 1.66 -0.54
N ARG A 161 16.54 0.83 -0.12
CA ARG A 161 17.05 -0.28 -0.92
C ARG A 161 16.62 -1.60 -0.31
N PHE A 162 16.05 -2.45 -1.14
CA PHE A 162 15.63 -3.79 -0.77
C PHE A 162 16.52 -4.82 -1.47
N PHE A 163 16.84 -5.89 -0.76
CA PHE A 163 17.52 -7.04 -1.34
C PHE A 163 16.68 -8.28 -1.10
N VAL A 164 16.19 -8.89 -2.19
CA VAL A 164 15.45 -10.14 -2.16
C VAL A 164 16.31 -11.24 -2.78
N PRO A 165 16.67 -12.29 -2.02
CA PRO A 165 17.48 -13.40 -2.53
C PRO A 165 16.81 -14.22 -3.64
N ASP A 166 17.58 -15.12 -4.23
CA ASP A 166 17.13 -16.03 -5.29
C ASP A 166 15.92 -16.88 -4.87
N GLY A 167 14.99 -17.08 -5.81
CA GLY A 167 13.84 -17.98 -5.64
C GLY A 167 12.78 -17.56 -4.62
N VAL A 168 12.90 -16.40 -3.95
CA VAL A 168 11.97 -15.96 -2.89
C VAL A 168 11.37 -14.59 -3.15
N LYS A 169 10.23 -14.32 -2.49
CA LYS A 169 9.54 -13.02 -2.50
C LYS A 169 9.66 -12.34 -1.14
N SER A 170 9.82 -11.03 -1.15
CA SER A 170 9.64 -10.18 0.04
C SER A 170 8.61 -9.10 -0.27
N ALA A 171 7.89 -8.65 0.75
CA ALA A 171 6.80 -7.69 0.60
C ALA A 171 6.91 -6.54 1.60
N VAL A 172 6.47 -5.36 1.17
CA VAL A 172 6.45 -4.16 2.00
C VAL A 172 5.12 -3.46 1.79
N THR A 173 4.36 -3.28 2.86
CA THR A 173 3.17 -2.41 2.86
C THR A 173 3.62 -1.00 3.18
N PHE A 174 3.28 -0.06 2.31
CA PHE A 174 3.45 1.37 2.53
C PHE A 174 2.13 1.96 2.99
N PHE A 175 2.20 2.84 3.98
CA PHE A 175 1.05 3.59 4.48
C PHE A 175 1.40 5.07 4.61
N CYS A 176 0.56 5.94 4.08
CA CYS A 176 0.68 7.38 4.21
C CYS A 176 -0.54 7.96 4.94
N PRO A 177 -0.44 8.31 6.23
CA PRO A 177 -1.59 8.72 7.04
C PRO A 177 -2.17 10.07 6.65
N ASP A 178 -1.42 10.92 5.95
CA ASP A 178 -1.73 12.32 5.64
C ASP A 178 -2.02 12.58 4.15
N SER A 179 -2.12 11.54 3.31
CA SER A 179 -2.50 11.68 1.90
C SER A 179 -3.07 10.39 1.30
N MET A 180 -4.02 10.55 0.38
CA MET A 180 -4.63 9.46 -0.40
C MET A 180 -3.94 9.19 -1.75
N GLU A 181 -2.79 9.82 -1.99
CA GLU A 181 -1.98 9.61 -3.18
C GLU A 181 -0.48 9.53 -2.84
N THR A 182 0.20 8.65 -3.56
CA THR A 182 1.65 8.43 -3.52
C THR A 182 2.17 8.29 -4.94
N TYR A 183 3.41 8.71 -5.17
CA TYR A 183 4.08 8.64 -6.46
C TYR A 183 5.35 7.82 -6.35
N ILE A 184 5.53 6.84 -7.22
CA ILE A 184 6.83 6.23 -7.46
C ILE A 184 7.64 7.24 -8.24
N THR A 185 8.65 7.85 -7.61
CA THR A 185 9.50 8.88 -8.22
C THR A 185 10.85 8.31 -8.67
N GLY A 186 11.24 7.16 -8.13
CA GLY A 186 12.44 6.42 -8.51
C GLY A 186 12.22 4.92 -8.35
N LEU A 187 12.64 4.14 -9.34
CA LEU A 187 12.63 2.68 -9.26
C LEU A 187 13.74 2.12 -10.13
N THR A 188 14.66 1.40 -9.50
CA THR A 188 15.72 0.66 -10.19
C THR A 188 15.67 -0.78 -9.72
N ILE A 189 15.60 -1.71 -10.67
CA ILE A 189 15.68 -3.14 -10.41
C ILE A 189 17.01 -3.62 -10.98
N VAL A 190 17.97 -3.92 -10.10
CA VAL A 190 19.31 -4.33 -10.50
C VAL A 190 19.28 -5.79 -10.92
N LYS A 191 19.84 -6.06 -12.10
CA LYS A 191 20.03 -7.42 -12.60
C LYS A 191 21.00 -8.16 -11.68
N GLN A 192 20.47 -9.13 -10.93
CA GLN A 192 21.28 -10.07 -10.18
C GLN A 192 21.64 -11.29 -11.07
N ASN A 193 22.72 -12.00 -10.73
CA ASN A 193 23.23 -13.15 -11.52
C ASN A 193 22.41 -14.44 -11.38
N PHE A 194 21.18 -14.36 -10.84
CA PHE A 194 20.28 -15.50 -10.70
C PHE A 194 19.53 -15.77 -12.01
N PRO A 195 19.22 -17.03 -12.37
CA PRO A 195 18.35 -17.36 -13.49
C PRO A 195 16.89 -16.94 -13.21
N GLY A 196 16.09 -16.70 -14.26
CA GLY A 196 14.65 -16.42 -14.13
C GLY A 196 14.25 -14.94 -14.05
N GLU A 197 12.92 -14.74 -14.07
CA GLU A 197 12.25 -13.43 -14.10
C GLU A 197 12.46 -12.64 -12.82
N LYS A 198 12.77 -11.34 -12.95
CA LYS A 198 13.00 -10.45 -11.82
C LYS A 198 12.06 -9.28 -11.96
N PHE A 199 11.22 -9.09 -10.97
CA PHE A 199 10.19 -8.07 -11.04
C PHE A 199 9.88 -7.49 -9.67
N VAL A 200 9.29 -6.30 -9.73
CA VAL A 200 8.60 -5.64 -8.63
C VAL A 200 7.16 -5.42 -9.07
N SER A 201 6.21 -5.83 -8.24
CA SER A 201 4.79 -5.59 -8.47
C SER A 201 4.16 -4.84 -7.32
N PHE A 202 3.07 -4.14 -7.61
CA PHE A 202 2.32 -3.36 -6.65
C PHE A 202 0.88 -3.83 -6.65
N THR A 203 0.34 -4.03 -5.46
CA THR A 203 -1.05 -4.43 -5.21
C THR A 203 -1.75 -3.39 -4.34
N PRO A 204 -3.07 -3.22 -4.52
CA PRO A 204 -3.91 -2.45 -3.61
C PRO A 204 -3.81 -2.94 -2.16
N LEU A 205 -3.92 -2.01 -1.21
CA LEU A 205 -4.00 -2.28 0.23
C LEU A 205 -2.90 -3.21 0.74
N THR A 206 -3.26 -4.17 1.60
CA THR A 206 -2.35 -5.07 2.31
C THR A 206 -2.44 -6.50 1.77
N PRO A 207 -1.44 -7.39 1.99
CA PRO A 207 -1.47 -8.75 1.49
C PRO A 207 -2.71 -9.54 1.90
N THR A 208 -3.23 -9.30 3.12
CA THR A 208 -4.42 -9.97 3.68
C THR A 208 -5.63 -9.87 2.75
N HIS A 209 -5.76 -8.76 2.02
CA HIS A 209 -6.89 -8.57 1.11
C HIS A 209 -6.77 -9.39 -0.18
N ALA A 210 -5.60 -9.98 -0.46
CA ALA A 210 -5.34 -10.86 -1.60
C ALA A 210 -5.70 -10.26 -2.98
N TYR A 211 -5.57 -8.94 -3.15
CA TYR A 211 -5.77 -8.30 -4.44
C TYR A 211 -4.69 -8.68 -5.46
N SER A 212 -5.09 -8.68 -6.73
CA SER A 212 -4.18 -8.92 -7.84
C SER A 212 -3.22 -7.74 -8.06
N ASN A 213 -2.07 -8.01 -8.69
CA ASN A 213 -1.13 -6.97 -9.11
C ASN A 213 -1.79 -6.02 -10.11
N VAL A 214 -1.66 -4.72 -9.88
CA VAL A 214 -2.20 -3.68 -10.77
C VAL A 214 -1.11 -2.93 -11.53
N LEU A 215 0.13 -3.03 -11.06
CA LEU A 215 1.30 -2.43 -11.68
C LEU A 215 2.50 -3.36 -11.46
N ALA A 216 3.33 -3.55 -12.48
CA ALA A 216 4.54 -4.35 -12.37
C ALA A 216 5.63 -3.80 -13.30
N TYR A 217 6.88 -3.99 -12.86
CA TYR A 217 8.08 -3.66 -13.61
C TYR A 217 9.06 -4.81 -13.53
N SER A 218 9.69 -5.13 -14.65
CA SER A 218 10.68 -6.18 -14.77
C SER A 218 12.06 -5.62 -15.11
N VAL A 219 13.10 -6.41 -14.83
CA VAL A 219 14.45 -6.07 -15.30
C VAL A 219 14.48 -5.99 -16.82
N GLY A 220 14.97 -4.87 -17.35
CA GLY A 220 15.03 -4.59 -18.79
C GLY A 220 13.93 -3.62 -19.27
N ASP A 221 12.89 -3.39 -18.47
CA ASP A 221 11.88 -2.39 -18.79
C ASP A 221 12.49 -0.98 -18.81
N PRO A 222 12.00 -0.06 -19.67
CA PRO A 222 12.37 1.34 -19.64
C PRO A 222 11.67 2.07 -18.48
N ILE A 223 11.96 1.63 -17.24
CA ILE A 223 11.29 2.10 -16.01
C ILE A 223 11.42 3.62 -15.88
N TYR A 224 12.58 4.19 -16.19
CA TYR A 224 12.79 5.64 -16.13
C TYR A 224 11.83 6.47 -17.00
N ARG A 225 11.32 5.89 -18.10
CA ARG A 225 10.29 6.52 -18.94
C ARG A 225 8.88 6.38 -18.36
N SER A 226 8.71 5.46 -17.41
CA SER A 226 7.47 5.15 -16.71
C SER A 226 7.24 6.01 -15.46
N LEU A 227 8.27 6.73 -15.01
CA LEU A 227 8.23 7.55 -13.80
C LEU A 227 8.05 9.05 -14.10
N PRO A 228 7.45 9.83 -13.17
CA PRO A 228 6.81 9.37 -11.93
C PRO A 228 5.56 8.51 -12.21
N GLN A 229 5.17 7.59 -11.32
CA GLN A 229 3.95 6.78 -11.46
C GLN A 229 3.03 6.98 -10.26
N GLN A 230 1.81 7.48 -10.49
CA GLN A 230 0.81 7.72 -9.44
C GLN A 230 0.19 6.41 -8.93
N ILE A 231 -0.04 6.36 -7.62
CA ILE A 231 -0.78 5.35 -6.85
C ILE A 231 -1.84 6.11 -6.04
N LEU A 232 -3.12 5.83 -6.31
CA LEU A 232 -4.26 6.56 -5.73
C LEU A 232 -4.81 5.89 -4.46
N SER A 233 -3.89 5.60 -3.54
CA SER A 233 -4.18 5.03 -2.23
C SER A 233 -3.23 5.58 -1.18
N ASP A 234 -3.71 5.66 0.05
CA ASP A 234 -2.89 5.84 1.26
C ASP A 234 -2.14 4.55 1.63
N THR A 235 -2.69 3.38 1.26
CA THR A 235 -2.13 2.06 1.56
C THR A 235 -1.95 1.23 0.29
N PHE A 236 -0.76 0.68 0.09
CA PHE A 236 -0.48 -0.27 -0.99
C PHE A 236 0.68 -1.19 -0.60
N THR A 237 0.79 -2.33 -1.28
CA THR A 237 1.86 -3.30 -1.03
C THR A 237 2.75 -3.43 -2.26
N MET A 238 4.06 -3.35 -2.07
CA MET A 238 5.04 -3.75 -3.04
C MET A 238 5.49 -5.19 -2.76
N VAL A 239 5.56 -6.02 -3.79
CA VAL A 239 6.16 -7.36 -3.76
C VAL A 239 7.35 -7.38 -4.70
N ALA A 240 8.52 -7.71 -4.18
CA ALA A 240 9.74 -7.89 -4.96
C ALA A 240 10.11 -9.38 -5.02
N TYR A 241 10.48 -9.84 -6.21
CA TYR A 241 10.91 -11.22 -6.45
C TYR A 241 12.36 -11.23 -6.93
N GLN A 242 13.23 -11.95 -6.20
CA GLN A 242 14.65 -12.21 -6.54
C GLN A 242 15.41 -11.01 -7.18
N SER A 243 15.30 -9.85 -6.54
CA SER A 243 15.78 -8.57 -7.08
C SER A 243 16.42 -7.70 -6.01
N ALA A 244 17.35 -6.84 -6.47
CA ALA A 244 17.84 -5.71 -5.69
C ALA A 244 17.12 -4.47 -6.20
N VAL A 245 16.35 -3.83 -5.33
CA VAL A 245 15.44 -2.74 -5.67
C VAL A 245 15.90 -1.47 -4.98
N SER A 246 16.09 -0.38 -5.73
CA SER A 246 16.14 0.96 -5.15
C SER A 246 14.82 1.65 -5.47
N LEU A 247 14.09 2.07 -4.43
CA LEU A 247 12.77 2.68 -4.55
C LEU A 247 12.80 4.08 -3.93
N SER A 248 12.27 5.05 -4.67
CA SER A 248 11.90 6.36 -4.15
C SER A 248 10.41 6.57 -4.26
N LEU A 249 9.80 7.04 -3.18
CA LEU A 249 8.38 7.38 -3.10
C LEU A 249 8.22 8.81 -2.60
N THR A 250 7.26 9.53 -3.16
CA THR A 250 6.82 10.82 -2.64
C THR A 250 5.33 10.70 -2.33
N CYS A 251 4.96 10.94 -1.07
CA CYS A 251 3.56 10.97 -0.67
C CYS A 251 3.00 12.39 -0.76
N GLY A 252 1.73 12.52 -1.16
CA GLY A 252 1.08 13.81 -1.38
C GLY A 252 1.16 14.29 -2.83
N PRO A 253 0.50 15.41 -3.15
CA PRO A 253 0.48 15.96 -4.50
C PRO A 253 1.88 16.16 -5.07
N TYR A 254 2.14 15.60 -6.25
CA TYR A 254 3.44 15.68 -6.90
C TYR A 254 3.37 16.48 -8.21
N PRO A 255 3.93 17.71 -8.27
CA PRO A 255 3.79 18.59 -9.42
C PRO A 255 4.28 17.99 -10.73
N ASN A 256 5.32 17.14 -10.69
CA ASN A 256 5.92 16.58 -11.90
C ASN A 256 5.14 15.41 -12.51
N TRP A 257 4.08 14.91 -11.86
CA TRP A 257 3.24 13.85 -12.41
C TRP A 257 2.66 14.21 -13.77
N GLY A 258 2.17 15.45 -13.89
CA GLY A 258 1.54 15.97 -15.09
C GLY A 258 2.51 16.50 -16.15
N TYR A 259 3.83 16.42 -15.96
CA TYR A 259 4.78 16.85 -16.99
C TYR A 259 5.14 15.70 -17.93
N VAL A 260 4.99 15.94 -19.23
CA VAL A 260 5.33 14.96 -20.26
C VAL A 260 6.36 15.48 -21.24
N PHE A 261 7.18 14.55 -21.71
CA PHE A 261 8.21 14.77 -22.73
C PHE A 261 8.21 13.58 -23.71
N PRO A 262 8.73 13.74 -24.93
CA PRO A 262 8.87 12.64 -25.88
C PRO A 262 9.54 11.41 -25.27
N GLY A 263 8.86 10.28 -25.35
CA GLY A 263 9.29 9.00 -24.79
C GLY A 263 8.69 8.65 -23.44
N ARG A 264 8.01 9.58 -22.76
CA ARG A 264 7.28 9.31 -21.51
C ARG A 264 6.15 8.33 -21.78
N ARG A 265 6.04 7.29 -20.95
CA ARG A 265 4.95 6.30 -20.98
C ARG A 265 4.43 6.03 -19.59
N GLY A 266 3.24 5.52 -19.38
CA GLY A 266 2.80 5.20 -18.02
C GLY A 266 1.40 4.63 -17.96
N TYR A 267 0.94 4.42 -16.74
CA TYR A 267 -0.39 3.92 -16.46
C TYR A 267 -1.18 4.99 -15.71
N ILE A 268 -2.46 5.12 -16.04
CA ILE A 268 -3.43 5.79 -15.17
C ILE A 268 -4.45 4.74 -14.78
N ILE A 269 -4.53 4.52 -13.47
CA ILE A 269 -5.33 3.48 -12.86
C ILE A 269 -6.31 4.17 -11.94
N SER A 270 -7.60 3.86 -12.06
CA SER A 270 -8.64 4.54 -11.30
C SER A 270 -8.44 4.39 -9.78
N PRO A 271 -8.87 5.38 -8.98
CA PRO A 271 -8.86 5.28 -7.52
C PRO A 271 -9.52 4.02 -6.96
N SER A 272 -10.58 3.53 -7.61
CA SER A 272 -11.32 2.33 -7.22
C SER A 272 -10.54 1.03 -7.39
N ILE A 273 -9.59 0.96 -8.33
CA ILE A 273 -8.70 -0.19 -8.46
C ILE A 273 -7.65 -0.17 -7.33
N TRP A 274 -7.12 1.00 -6.99
CA TRP A 274 -6.12 1.16 -5.94
C TRP A 274 -6.67 1.07 -4.51
N ASN A 275 -7.95 1.45 -4.32
CA ASN A 275 -8.65 1.36 -3.05
C ASN A 275 -10.07 0.80 -3.29
N PRO A 276 -10.20 -0.53 -3.37
CA PRO A 276 -11.46 -1.23 -3.69
C PRO A 276 -12.42 -1.34 -2.50
N THR A 277 -12.17 -0.64 -1.39
CA THR A 277 -13.00 -0.68 -0.17
C THR A 277 -13.63 0.66 0.17
N THR A 278 -13.16 1.75 -0.42
CA THR A 278 -13.53 3.11 -0.03
C THR A 278 -14.18 3.84 -1.18
N LEU A 279 -15.30 4.52 -0.91
CA LEU A 279 -15.90 5.47 -1.85
C LEU A 279 -14.94 6.64 -2.07
N LYS A 280 -14.84 7.11 -3.31
CA LYS A 280 -13.89 8.16 -3.71
C LYS A 280 -14.66 9.42 -4.07
N THR A 281 -14.49 10.43 -3.23
CA THR A 281 -15.01 11.78 -3.43
C THR A 281 -13.90 12.78 -3.11
N PRO A 282 -13.55 13.72 -4.01
CA PRO A 282 -14.18 14.04 -5.29
C PRO A 282 -13.86 13.06 -6.43
N SER A 283 -14.48 13.27 -7.60
CA SER A 283 -14.18 12.55 -8.84
C SER A 283 -12.71 12.72 -9.25
N TYR A 284 -12.20 11.75 -10.00
CA TYR A 284 -10.79 11.75 -10.41
C TYR A 284 -10.57 12.71 -11.58
N SER A 285 -9.51 13.50 -11.50
CA SER A 285 -9.05 14.35 -12.59
C SER A 285 -7.53 14.47 -12.59
N THR A 286 -6.93 14.46 -13.77
CA THR A 286 -5.50 14.70 -13.94
C THR A 286 -5.22 15.35 -15.29
N ASN A 287 -4.16 16.16 -15.34
CA ASN A 287 -3.75 16.89 -16.54
C ASN A 287 -2.27 16.62 -16.81
N PHE A 288 -1.99 16.24 -18.05
CA PHE A 288 -0.65 16.10 -18.58
C PHE A 288 -0.37 17.22 -19.56
N THR A 289 0.79 17.85 -19.44
CA THR A 289 1.18 19.04 -20.20
C THR A 289 2.58 18.88 -20.76
N SER A 290 2.78 19.41 -21.96
CA SER A 290 4.07 19.49 -22.64
C SER A 290 4.34 20.93 -23.07
N SER A 291 5.61 21.32 -23.09
CA SER A 291 6.05 22.62 -23.62
C SER A 291 5.97 22.70 -25.14
N GLU A 292 5.88 21.56 -25.83
CA GLU A 292 5.80 21.46 -27.29
C GLU A 292 4.60 20.61 -27.72
N THR A 293 4.27 20.64 -29.01
CA THR A 293 3.25 19.72 -29.52
C THR A 293 3.86 18.33 -29.64
N VAL A 294 3.29 17.38 -28.90
CA VAL A 294 3.69 15.97 -28.90
C VAL A 294 2.55 15.12 -29.41
N ARG A 295 2.84 13.87 -29.78
CA ARG A 295 1.81 12.88 -30.07
C ARG A 295 1.54 12.07 -28.80
N PHE A 296 0.34 12.22 -28.25
CA PHE A 296 -0.15 11.33 -27.21
C PHE A 296 -0.76 10.09 -27.85
N ASN A 297 -0.29 8.91 -27.45
CA ASN A 297 -0.86 7.62 -27.80
C ASN A 297 -1.43 7.00 -26.53
N ILE A 298 -2.72 6.73 -26.51
CA ILE A 298 -3.42 6.12 -25.38
C ILE A 298 -4.02 4.78 -25.79
N ASN A 299 -4.14 3.87 -24.82
CA ASN A 299 -4.88 2.63 -24.97
C ASN A 299 -5.71 2.39 -23.71
N LEU A 300 -7.03 2.26 -23.87
CA LEU A 300 -7.98 1.95 -22.81
C LEU A 300 -8.40 0.48 -22.96
N PRO A 301 -7.71 -0.48 -22.31
CA PRO A 301 -8.09 -1.88 -22.38
C PRO A 301 -9.47 -2.13 -21.80
N ASP A 302 -9.77 -1.58 -20.62
CA ASP A 302 -11.03 -1.83 -19.91
C ASP A 302 -11.55 -0.57 -19.21
N VAL A 303 -12.83 -0.29 -19.45
CA VAL A 303 -13.62 0.74 -18.75
C VAL A 303 -14.86 0.07 -18.20
N VAL A 304 -15.09 0.21 -16.90
CA VAL A 304 -16.29 -0.27 -16.21
C VAL A 304 -17.03 0.93 -15.66
N ILE A 305 -18.27 1.11 -16.11
CA ILE A 305 -19.19 2.14 -15.61
C ILE A 305 -20.28 1.43 -14.82
N GLY A 306 -20.18 1.50 -13.49
CA GLY A 306 -21.16 0.93 -12.57
C GLY A 306 -22.02 1.96 -11.84
N ASP A 307 -21.57 3.22 -11.83
CA ASP A 307 -22.27 4.33 -11.20
C ASP A 307 -23.22 5.00 -12.20
N PRO A 308 -24.49 5.26 -11.84
CA PRO A 308 -25.42 5.96 -12.72
C PRO A 308 -24.88 7.34 -13.13
N GLY A 309 -24.76 7.57 -14.44
CA GLY A 309 -24.29 8.83 -15.01
C GLY A 309 -22.78 9.06 -14.96
N ALA A 310 -22.00 8.13 -14.41
CA ALA A 310 -20.55 8.22 -14.44
C ALA A 310 -20.00 8.03 -15.86
N LYS A 311 -18.87 8.66 -16.12
CA LYS A 311 -18.18 8.60 -17.39
C LYS A 311 -16.69 8.86 -17.22
N ILE A 312 -15.91 8.32 -18.14
CA ILE A 312 -14.52 8.72 -18.34
C ILE A 312 -14.42 9.58 -19.60
N ARG A 313 -13.70 10.68 -19.50
CA ARG A 313 -13.41 11.57 -20.63
C ARG A 313 -11.92 11.77 -20.73
N VAL A 314 -11.38 11.63 -21.94
CA VAL A 314 -10.00 11.97 -22.26
C VAL A 314 -10.02 13.03 -23.35
N GLU A 315 -9.47 14.20 -23.04
CA GLU A 315 -9.39 15.34 -23.96
C GLU A 315 -7.96 15.67 -24.30
N PHE A 316 -7.73 16.04 -25.56
CA PHE A 316 -6.46 16.48 -26.09
C PHE A 316 -6.62 17.88 -26.65
N GLY A 317 -5.71 18.78 -26.33
CA GLY A 317 -5.81 20.14 -26.83
C GLY A 317 -4.49 20.89 -26.93
N ALA A 318 -4.60 22.08 -27.49
CA ALA A 318 -3.51 23.04 -27.61
C ALA A 318 -4.05 24.47 -27.46
N PRO A 319 -3.25 25.43 -26.98
CA PRO A 319 -3.65 26.83 -26.88
C PRO A 319 -4.26 27.34 -28.19
N GLY A 320 -5.44 27.98 -28.09
CA GLY A 320 -6.15 28.56 -29.24
C GLY A 320 -6.85 27.57 -30.16
N LYS A 321 -6.90 26.27 -29.82
CA LYS A 321 -7.62 25.24 -30.58
C LYS A 321 -8.72 24.59 -29.74
N THR A 322 -9.83 24.23 -30.38
CA THR A 322 -10.87 23.43 -29.74
C THR A 322 -10.32 22.04 -29.39
N PRO A 323 -10.46 21.57 -28.14
CA PRO A 323 -9.99 20.25 -27.74
C PRO A 323 -10.77 19.14 -28.46
N VAL A 324 -10.09 18.03 -28.73
CA VAL A 324 -10.69 16.80 -29.27
C VAL A 324 -10.60 15.74 -28.19
N GLY A 325 -11.67 14.98 -27.97
CA GLY A 325 -11.67 13.98 -26.91
C GLY A 325 -12.53 12.77 -27.21
N VAL A 326 -12.38 11.76 -26.37
CA VAL A 326 -13.21 10.57 -26.33
C VAL A 326 -13.89 10.49 -24.97
N GLU A 327 -15.13 10.03 -24.97
CA GLU A 327 -15.93 9.84 -23.76
C GLU A 327 -16.49 8.41 -23.76
N PHE A 328 -16.45 7.75 -22.61
CA PHE A 328 -17.09 6.47 -22.39
C PHE A 328 -18.01 6.58 -21.18
N ASN A 329 -19.30 6.38 -21.41
CA ASN A 329 -20.38 6.41 -20.43
C ASN A 329 -21.02 5.03 -20.22
N GLU A 330 -20.48 3.99 -20.87
CA GLU A 330 -20.89 2.60 -20.75
C GLU A 330 -19.68 1.69 -20.55
N THR A 331 -19.90 0.53 -19.94
CA THR A 331 -18.86 -0.49 -19.75
C THR A 331 -18.37 -1.00 -21.11
N THR A 332 -17.07 -0.86 -21.37
CA THR A 332 -16.45 -1.19 -22.65
C THR A 332 -15.16 -1.98 -22.41
N SER A 333 -15.03 -3.10 -23.12
CA SER A 333 -13.77 -3.84 -23.23
C SER A 333 -13.14 -3.58 -24.60
N GLY A 334 -11.82 -3.43 -24.64
CA GLY A 334 -11.09 -3.17 -25.88
C GLY A 334 -11.45 -1.85 -26.56
N ALA A 335 -11.64 -0.77 -25.80
CA ALA A 335 -11.95 0.56 -26.36
C ALA A 335 -10.91 1.05 -27.40
N GLY A 336 -9.71 0.45 -27.36
CA GLY A 336 -8.71 0.49 -28.41
C GLY A 336 -7.75 1.66 -28.26
N ALA A 337 -6.79 1.72 -29.18
CA ALA A 337 -5.79 2.78 -29.20
C ALA A 337 -6.39 4.08 -29.78
N ARG A 338 -5.98 5.23 -29.25
CA ARG A 338 -6.24 6.56 -29.83
C ARG A 338 -4.95 7.36 -29.82
N SER A 339 -4.79 8.22 -30.80
CA SER A 339 -3.62 9.09 -30.92
C SER A 339 -4.04 10.51 -31.28
N ALA A 340 -3.45 11.50 -30.63
CA ALA A 340 -3.69 12.91 -30.95
C ALA A 340 -2.41 13.74 -30.79
N ASN A 341 -2.24 14.73 -31.67
CA ASN A 341 -1.17 15.70 -31.57
C ASN A 341 -1.67 16.90 -30.74
N ALA A 342 -1.06 17.14 -29.59
CA ALA A 342 -1.55 18.11 -28.61
C ALA A 342 -0.41 18.62 -27.72
N THR A 343 -0.65 19.71 -27.00
CA THR A 343 0.27 20.17 -25.93
C THR A 343 -0.22 19.75 -24.55
N TYR A 344 -1.45 19.24 -24.43
CA TYR A 344 -1.96 18.67 -23.19
C TYR A 344 -2.92 17.50 -23.43
N MET A 345 -3.05 16.65 -22.41
CA MET A 345 -4.06 15.61 -22.27
C MET A 345 -4.73 15.75 -20.89
N SER A 346 -6.05 15.90 -20.86
CA SER A 346 -6.85 15.91 -19.64
C SER A 346 -7.64 14.63 -19.51
N VAL A 347 -7.67 14.05 -18.31
CA VAL A 347 -8.44 12.85 -18.01
C VAL A 347 -9.34 13.14 -16.83
N THR A 348 -10.64 12.92 -17.00
CA THR A 348 -11.63 13.01 -15.92
C THR A 348 -12.41 11.72 -15.81
N PHE A 349 -12.73 11.32 -14.59
CA PHE A 349 -13.55 10.15 -14.31
C PHE A 349 -14.50 10.40 -13.14
N ASP A 350 -15.80 10.33 -13.44
CA ASP A 350 -16.87 10.66 -12.51
C ASP A 350 -17.31 9.48 -11.63
N GLY A 351 -16.75 8.30 -11.86
CA GLY A 351 -17.01 7.12 -11.03
C GLY A 351 -16.46 7.31 -9.62
N THR A 352 -17.33 7.20 -8.61
CA THR A 352 -17.00 7.43 -7.20
C THR A 352 -17.12 6.17 -6.36
N THR A 353 -17.75 5.11 -6.87
CA THR A 353 -17.86 3.83 -6.16
C THR A 353 -16.90 2.78 -6.71
N VAL A 354 -16.72 1.71 -5.95
CA VAL A 354 -15.92 0.54 -6.32
C VAL A 354 -16.47 -0.22 -7.52
N LYS A 355 -17.69 0.10 -7.97
CA LYS A 355 -18.32 -0.52 -9.14
C LYS A 355 -17.85 0.08 -10.46
N SER A 356 -17.26 1.27 -10.43
CA SER A 356 -16.75 1.94 -11.63
C SER A 356 -15.23 1.94 -11.58
N SER A 357 -14.58 1.58 -12.68
CA SER A 357 -13.11 1.52 -12.75
C SER A 357 -12.60 1.70 -14.16
N PHE A 358 -11.38 2.16 -14.31
CA PHE A 358 -10.68 2.18 -15.59
C PHE A 358 -9.19 1.93 -15.37
N SER A 359 -8.55 1.38 -16.39
CA SER A 359 -7.11 1.44 -16.52
C SER A 359 -6.78 1.88 -17.93
N PHE A 360 -5.78 2.75 -18.09
CA PHE A 360 -5.30 3.08 -19.42
C PHE A 360 -3.79 3.30 -19.42
N VAL A 361 -3.20 2.98 -20.56
CA VAL A 361 -1.77 3.14 -20.81
C VAL A 361 -1.58 4.33 -21.74
N PHE A 362 -0.59 5.16 -21.46
CA PHE A 362 -0.18 6.23 -22.37
C PHE A 362 1.27 6.10 -22.78
N ASN A 363 1.59 6.60 -23.96
CA ASN A 363 2.92 6.82 -24.49
C ASN A 363 2.94 8.17 -25.20
N VAL A 364 4.04 8.90 -25.08
CA VAL A 364 4.24 10.22 -25.68
C VAL A 364 5.35 10.11 -26.71
N GLU A 365 5.11 10.57 -27.92
CA GLU A 365 6.05 10.52 -29.04
C GLU A 365 6.39 11.93 -29.52
N SER A 366 7.63 12.08 -30.00
CA SER A 366 8.03 13.28 -30.74
C SER A 366 7.31 13.31 -32.09
N LEU A 367 6.92 14.50 -32.55
CA LEU A 367 6.43 14.70 -33.91
C LEU A 367 7.55 14.68 -34.95
N PHE A 368 8.80 14.86 -34.50
CA PHE A 368 9.99 14.81 -35.33
C PHE A 368 10.82 13.59 -34.89
N PRO A 369 10.99 12.56 -35.74
CA PRO A 369 11.90 11.48 -35.42
C PRO A 369 13.31 12.07 -35.31
N SER A 370 13.95 11.85 -34.16
CA SER A 370 15.36 12.18 -33.99
C SER A 370 16.14 11.34 -35.00
N THR A 371 16.82 11.97 -35.94
CA THR A 371 17.90 11.34 -36.73
C THR A 371 19.10 11.11 -35.82
N SER A 372 18.94 10.19 -34.86
CA SER A 372 20.06 9.57 -34.17
C SER A 372 19.99 8.08 -34.46
N THR A 373 20.66 7.69 -35.54
CA THR A 373 21.02 6.31 -35.83
C THR A 373 21.92 5.78 -34.71
N THR A 374 21.33 5.15 -33.71
CA THR A 374 21.96 3.98 -33.08
C THR A 374 21.28 2.76 -33.67
N THR A 375 22.08 1.94 -34.32
CA THR A 375 21.70 0.76 -35.09
C THR A 375 20.96 -0.26 -34.22
N ASP A 376 19.63 -0.21 -34.20
CA ASP A 376 18.82 -1.37 -33.84
C ASP A 376 18.46 -2.12 -35.12
N THR A 377 19.05 -3.31 -35.25
CA THR A 377 18.75 -4.29 -36.31
C THR A 377 17.26 -4.66 -36.33
N PRO A 378 16.69 -4.95 -37.52
CA PRO A 378 15.26 -5.17 -37.66
C PRO A 378 14.85 -6.51 -37.05
N PHE A 379 13.85 -6.49 -36.18
CA PHE A 379 13.11 -7.70 -35.81
C PHE A 379 11.83 -7.75 -36.62
N GLU A 380 11.76 -8.69 -37.55
CA GLU A 380 10.51 -9.05 -38.21
C GLU A 380 9.51 -9.57 -37.16
N THR A 381 8.32 -9.01 -37.22
CA THR A 381 7.16 -9.45 -36.45
C THR A 381 6.58 -10.71 -37.08
N THR A 382 6.65 -11.82 -36.36
CA THR A 382 5.63 -12.88 -36.47
C THR A 382 4.86 -12.97 -35.16
N THR A 383 3.56 -12.73 -35.28
CA THR A 383 2.53 -12.87 -34.26
C THR A 383 2.63 -14.20 -33.51
N LYS A 384 2.81 -14.13 -32.19
CA LYS A 384 2.01 -14.79 -31.14
C LYS A 384 2.72 -14.56 -29.80
N SER A 385 2.32 -13.51 -29.08
CA SER A 385 2.53 -13.47 -27.63
C SER A 385 1.22 -13.82 -26.96
N SER A 386 1.27 -14.93 -26.24
CA SER A 386 0.26 -15.50 -25.40
C SER A 386 -0.22 -14.53 -24.31
N ALA A 387 -1.54 -14.35 -24.28
CA ALA A 387 -2.39 -14.05 -23.13
C ALA A 387 -1.68 -13.59 -21.84
N ILE A 388 -1.74 -12.28 -21.57
CA ILE A 388 -1.93 -11.84 -20.18
C ILE A 388 -3.42 -12.03 -19.91
N ILE A 389 -3.73 -13.02 -19.08
CA ILE A 389 -5.08 -13.23 -18.55
C ILE A 389 -5.36 -12.07 -17.58
N PHE A 390 -5.95 -10.99 -18.09
CA PHE A 390 -6.76 -10.09 -17.27
C PHE A 390 -8.04 -10.86 -16.94
N LYS A 391 -8.03 -11.62 -15.84
CA LYS A 391 -9.27 -12.00 -15.16
C LYS A 391 -9.55 -10.92 -14.13
N CYS A 392 -10.25 -9.87 -14.55
CA CYS A 392 -11.14 -9.19 -13.63
C CYS A 392 -12.16 -10.25 -13.17
N SER A 393 -11.94 -10.83 -12.00
CA SER A 393 -12.94 -11.68 -11.37
C SER A 393 -14.18 -10.81 -11.14
N MET A 394 -15.23 -11.06 -11.91
CA MET A 394 -16.57 -10.58 -11.61
C MET A 394 -16.89 -10.95 -10.17
N VAL A 395 -17.11 -9.94 -9.34
CA VAL A 395 -17.75 -10.11 -8.04
C VAL A 395 -19.17 -10.62 -8.31
N PHE A 396 -19.40 -11.92 -8.09
CA PHE A 396 -20.75 -12.46 -8.01
C PHE A 396 -21.41 -11.92 -6.74
N ILE A 397 -22.35 -10.99 -6.90
CA ILE A 397 -23.32 -10.67 -5.85
C ILE A 397 -24.27 -11.87 -5.75
N ILE A 398 -24.14 -12.68 -4.69
CA ILE A 398 -25.18 -13.65 -4.33
C ILE A 398 -26.36 -12.87 -3.78
N LEU A 399 -27.39 -12.71 -4.62
CA LEU A 399 -28.73 -12.32 -4.18
C LEU A 399 -29.34 -13.54 -3.46
N VAL A 400 -29.33 -13.53 -2.12
CA VAL A 400 -30.15 -14.46 -1.34
C VAL A 400 -31.61 -14.06 -1.56
N LYS A 401 -32.27 -14.76 -2.48
CA LYS A 401 -33.72 -14.69 -2.66
C LYS A 401 -34.38 -15.42 -1.49
N PHE A 402 -35.07 -14.67 -0.64
CA PHE A 402 -36.25 -15.16 0.06
C PHE A 402 -37.21 -15.79 -0.95
N LEU A 403 -37.66 -17.03 -0.70
CA LEU A 403 -39.06 -17.48 -0.76
C LEU A 403 -39.17 -19.02 -0.67
N ASN A 404 -39.95 -19.46 0.34
CA ASN A 404 -40.83 -20.63 0.40
C ASN A 404 -40.25 -22.06 0.35
N PHE A 405 -40.12 -22.70 1.52
CA PHE A 405 -41.18 -23.55 2.11
C PHE A 405 -41.01 -23.61 3.63
#